data_AF-A0A352PTK7-F1
#
_entry.id   AF-A0A352PTK7-F1
#
_cell.length_a   1.000
_cell.length_b   1.000
_cell.length_c   1.000
_cell.angle_alpha   90.00
_cell.angle_beta   90.00
_cell.angle_gamma   90.00
#
_symmetry.space_group_name_H-M   'P 1'
#
loop_
_entity.id
_entity.type
_entity.pdbx_description
1 polymer ?
#
loop_
_entity_poly.entity_id
_entity_poly.type
_entity_poly.pdbx_seq_one_letter_code
_entity_poly.pdbx_strand_id
1 'polypeptide(L)'
;MDHREMVREMGKRARLASNLMGRADSNVKRETLLRMAEMLDQQRPQIAAANAKDLQAAAEKGLSGAKLDRLRLSDKVLGEMMAGLREVAQLPDPIGEITRMWVRPNGLRVGRMRIPLGVIGIVYESRPNVTVDAASLCLKSGNAVILKGGKEALHSNLALAKLMQDALAEFNIPAGAAQVIPSVAREATLELLKQDELVDLIIPRGGEGLIRFVAENSRIPVLKHYKGVCHIFVDDGADLDLAESVCFNAKVQRLGVCNAMETLLVHRAEADRVLPAMGARPP
;
A
#
# COMPACT_ATOMS: atom_id res chain seq x y z
N MET A 1 18.95 -5.38 21.09
CA MET A 1 17.49 -5.50 21.32
C MET A 1 17.04 -6.76 20.63
N ASP A 2 16.35 -7.64 21.36
CA ASP A 2 15.67 -8.78 20.77
C ASP A 2 14.63 -8.27 19.76
N HIS A 3 14.66 -8.76 18.51
CA HIS A 3 13.68 -8.40 17.49
C HIS A 3 12.26 -8.71 17.95
N ARG A 4 12.10 -9.73 18.80
CA ARG A 4 10.83 -10.10 19.39
C ARG A 4 10.25 -8.98 20.24
N GLU A 5 11.03 -8.52 21.21
CA GLU A 5 10.64 -7.46 22.13
C GLU A 5 10.37 -6.15 21.39
N MET A 6 11.25 -5.77 20.47
CA MET A 6 11.09 -4.55 19.66
C MET A 6 9.76 -4.55 18.90
N VAL A 7 9.45 -5.62 18.16
CA VAL A 7 8.22 -5.70 17.37
C VAL A 7 6.98 -5.73 18.26
N ARG A 8 7.04 -6.43 19.40
CA ARG A 8 5.95 -6.46 20.38
C ARG A 8 5.66 -5.07 20.95
N GLU A 9 6.69 -4.32 21.33
CA GLU A 9 6.52 -2.95 21.83
C GLU A 9 5.98 -2.00 20.75
N MET A 10 6.43 -2.14 19.50
CA MET A 10 5.83 -1.43 18.37
C MET A 10 4.34 -1.76 18.20
N GLY A 11 3.96 -3.04 18.34
CA GLY A 11 2.57 -3.50 18.34
C GLY A 11 1.73 -2.87 19.44
N LYS A 12 2.24 -2.82 20.68
CA LYS A 12 1.55 -2.16 21.81
C LYS A 12 1.33 -0.67 21.55
N ARG A 13 2.37 0.03 21.07
CA ARG A 13 2.25 1.46 20.70
C ARG A 13 1.24 1.68 19.58
N ALA A 14 1.22 0.80 18.57
CA ALA A 14 0.27 0.87 17.47
C ALA A 14 -1.16 0.65 17.96
N ARG A 15 -1.39 -0.33 18.83
CA ARG A 15 -2.71 -0.61 19.42
C ARG A 15 -3.23 0.54 20.28
N LEU A 16 -2.36 1.20 21.04
CA LEU A 16 -2.73 2.40 21.79
C LEU A 16 -3.08 3.55 20.82
N ALA A 17 -2.28 3.75 19.79
CA ALA A 17 -2.51 4.78 18.79
C ALA A 17 -3.77 4.52 17.95
N SER A 18 -4.10 3.26 17.61
CA SER A 18 -5.29 2.93 16.82
C SER A 18 -6.58 3.31 17.54
N ASN A 19 -6.62 3.17 18.86
CA ASN A 19 -7.78 3.59 19.67
C ASN A 19 -8.01 5.11 19.59
N LEU A 20 -6.93 5.89 19.52
CA LEU A 20 -7.01 7.34 19.37
C LEU A 20 -7.34 7.74 17.93
N MET A 21 -6.75 7.07 16.94
CA MET A 21 -7.05 7.28 15.52
C MET A 21 -8.51 6.99 15.17
N GLY A 22 -9.11 5.96 15.78
CA GLY A 22 -10.54 5.66 15.59
C GLY A 22 -11.49 6.72 16.15
N ARG A 23 -11.00 7.63 16.99
CA ARG A 23 -11.74 8.77 17.55
C ARG A 23 -11.31 10.12 16.99
N ALA A 24 -10.26 10.14 16.16
CA ALA A 24 -9.72 11.37 15.60
C ALA A 24 -10.73 12.00 14.64
N ASP A 25 -10.89 13.31 14.75
CA ASP A 25 -11.76 14.08 13.86
C ASP A 25 -11.30 13.96 12.40
N SER A 26 -12.25 13.95 11.48
CA SER A 26 -11.98 13.86 10.05
C SER A 26 -11.07 14.98 9.54
N ASN A 27 -11.21 16.19 10.08
CA ASN A 27 -10.34 17.31 9.73
C ASN A 27 -8.93 17.10 10.28
N VAL A 28 -8.77 16.61 11.52
CA VAL A 28 -7.44 16.32 12.08
C VAL A 28 -6.70 15.32 11.19
N LYS A 29 -7.37 14.24 10.76
CA LYS A 29 -6.79 13.28 9.81
C LYS A 29 -6.45 13.93 8.46
N ARG A 30 -7.32 14.77 7.92
CA ARG A 30 -7.08 15.49 6.67
C ARG A 30 -5.87 16.43 6.75
N GLU A 31 -5.85 17.33 7.73
CA GLU A 31 -4.77 18.31 7.91
C GLU A 31 -3.43 17.64 8.18
N THR A 32 -3.41 16.53 8.94
CA THR A 32 -2.20 15.72 9.12
C THR A 32 -1.62 15.25 7.79
N LEU A 33 -2.45 14.75 6.87
CA LEU A 33 -2.00 14.26 5.56
C LEU A 33 -1.51 15.41 4.66
N LEU A 34 -2.18 16.55 4.69
CA LEU A 34 -1.73 17.75 3.97
C LEU A 34 -0.38 18.23 4.51
N ARG A 35 -0.21 18.23 5.83
CA ARG A 35 1.05 18.58 6.47
C ARG A 35 2.17 17.63 6.10
N MET A 36 1.91 16.32 6.06
CA MET A 36 2.88 15.35 5.54
C MET A 36 3.33 15.68 4.11
N ALA A 37 2.42 16.14 3.25
CA ALA A 37 2.76 16.52 1.87
C ALA A 37 3.65 17.76 1.82
N GLU A 38 3.39 18.77 2.65
CA GLU A 38 4.25 19.95 2.78
C GLU A 38 5.64 19.59 3.32
N MET A 39 5.69 18.73 4.35
CA MET A 39 6.96 18.32 4.95
C MET A 39 7.81 17.52 3.97
N LEU A 40 7.22 16.72 3.08
CA LEU A 40 7.95 16.04 2.01
C LEU A 40 8.67 17.03 1.10
N ASP A 41 8.02 18.16 0.79
CA ASP A 41 8.62 19.21 -0.04
C ASP A 41 9.74 19.95 0.71
N GLN A 42 9.51 20.29 1.98
CA GLN A 42 10.47 20.97 2.86
C GLN A 42 11.72 20.12 3.14
N GLN A 43 11.56 18.79 3.19
CA GLN A 43 12.62 17.85 3.57
C GLN A 43 13.23 17.09 2.38
N ARG A 44 13.03 17.56 1.14
CA ARG A 44 13.63 16.96 -0.06
C ARG A 44 15.13 16.68 0.09
N PRO A 45 15.97 17.61 0.60
CA PRO A 45 17.41 17.37 0.72
C PRO A 45 17.73 16.19 1.65
N GLN A 46 17.03 16.09 2.79
CA GLN A 46 17.22 15.03 3.78
C GLN A 46 16.78 13.67 3.23
N ILE A 47 15.64 13.63 2.54
CA ILE A 47 15.11 12.40 1.91
C ILE A 47 16.06 11.95 0.79
N ALA A 48 16.52 12.87 -0.06
CA ALA A 48 17.47 12.58 -1.13
C ALA A 48 18.80 12.03 -0.58
N ALA A 49 19.33 12.62 0.51
CA ALA A 49 20.54 12.13 1.17
C ALA A 49 20.36 10.72 1.76
N ALA A 50 19.19 10.40 2.32
CA ALA A 50 18.87 9.06 2.79
C ALA A 50 18.75 8.06 1.62
N ASN A 51 18.09 8.45 0.53
CA ASN A 51 17.94 7.61 -0.65
C ASN A 51 19.26 7.36 -1.39
N ALA A 52 20.17 8.34 -1.40
CA ALA A 52 21.50 8.16 -1.97
C ALA A 52 22.28 7.04 -1.28
N LYS A 53 22.18 6.91 0.05
CA LYS A 53 22.81 5.82 0.82
C LYS A 53 22.26 4.46 0.41
N ASP A 54 20.93 4.35 0.29
CA ASP A 54 20.26 3.14 -0.16
C ASP A 54 20.67 2.76 -1.60
N LEU A 55 20.67 3.73 -2.52
CA LEU A 55 21.06 3.52 -3.92
C LEU A 55 22.51 3.08 -4.05
N GLN A 56 23.43 3.71 -3.31
CA GLN A 56 24.83 3.33 -3.31
C GLN A 56 25.00 1.89 -2.80
N ALA A 57 24.44 1.58 -1.63
CA ALA A 57 24.54 0.24 -1.04
C ALA A 57 23.87 -0.84 -1.91
N ALA A 58 22.81 -0.49 -2.65
CA ALA A 58 22.16 -1.39 -3.60
C ALA A 58 23.02 -1.63 -4.85
N ALA A 59 23.64 -0.57 -5.39
CA ALA A 59 24.54 -0.67 -6.54
C ALA A 59 25.79 -1.51 -6.22
N GLU A 60 26.40 -1.31 -5.05
CA GLU A 60 27.53 -2.12 -4.56
C GLU A 60 27.19 -3.61 -4.42
N LYS A 61 25.92 -3.92 -4.15
CA LYS A 61 25.39 -5.30 -4.08
C LYS A 61 24.93 -5.84 -5.44
N GLY A 62 25.17 -5.12 -6.53
CA GLY A 62 24.87 -5.56 -7.89
C GLY A 62 23.40 -5.45 -8.29
N LEU A 63 22.57 -4.67 -7.57
CA LEU A 63 21.22 -4.36 -8.07
C LEU A 63 21.35 -3.43 -9.29
N SER A 64 20.57 -3.71 -10.34
CA SER A 64 20.59 -2.92 -11.58
C SER A 64 19.21 -2.78 -12.20
N GLY A 65 19.11 -1.85 -13.17
CA GLY A 65 17.93 -1.59 -13.98
C GLY A 65 16.68 -1.32 -13.15
N ALA A 66 15.59 -2.02 -13.49
CA ALA A 66 14.27 -1.80 -12.89
C ALA A 66 14.20 -1.93 -11.36
N LYS A 67 15.14 -2.63 -10.71
CA LYS A 67 15.19 -2.73 -9.24
C LYS A 67 15.73 -1.45 -8.60
N LEU A 68 16.77 -0.84 -9.18
CA LEU A 68 17.29 0.45 -8.72
C LEU A 68 16.28 1.57 -8.99
N ASP A 69 15.58 1.53 -10.13
CA ASP A 69 14.58 2.54 -10.46
C ASP A 69 13.41 2.55 -9.47
N ARG A 70 12.99 1.37 -8.99
CA ARG A 70 11.97 1.22 -7.94
C ARG A 70 12.42 1.76 -6.58
N LEU A 71 13.73 1.76 -6.32
CA LEU A 71 14.32 2.24 -5.07
C LEU A 71 14.52 3.76 -5.08
N ARG A 72 14.68 4.37 -6.26
CA ARG A 72 15.00 5.78 -6.43
C ARG A 72 13.83 6.69 -6.06
N LEU A 73 14.09 7.68 -5.20
CA LEU A 73 13.18 8.78 -4.89
C LEU A 73 13.57 10.03 -5.69
N SER A 74 13.18 10.08 -6.97
CA SER A 74 13.37 11.28 -7.79
C SER A 74 12.34 12.37 -7.46
N ASP A 75 12.55 13.60 -7.94
CA ASP A 75 11.58 14.68 -7.76
C ASP A 75 10.20 14.34 -8.29
N LYS A 76 10.13 13.55 -9.37
CA LYS A 76 8.87 13.01 -9.90
C LYS A 76 8.18 12.11 -8.86
N VAL A 77 8.90 11.16 -8.27
CA VAL A 77 8.34 10.23 -7.27
C VAL A 77 7.92 10.98 -6.00
N LEU A 78 8.70 11.97 -5.56
CA LEU A 78 8.31 12.84 -4.45
C LEU A 78 7.05 13.65 -4.79
N GLY A 79 6.94 14.18 -6.02
CA GLY A 79 5.76 14.84 -6.54
C GLY A 79 4.52 13.94 -6.52
N GLU A 80 4.65 12.70 -6.96
CA GLU A 80 3.59 11.68 -6.94
C GLU A 80 3.14 11.36 -5.51
N MET A 81 4.07 11.20 -4.57
CA MET A 81 3.72 10.97 -3.15
C MET A 81 2.95 12.13 -2.53
N MET A 82 3.38 13.37 -2.79
CA MET A 82 2.66 14.56 -2.31
C MET A 82 1.27 14.67 -2.95
N ALA A 83 1.13 14.37 -4.24
CA ALA A 83 -0.15 14.34 -4.91
C ALA A 83 -1.07 13.27 -4.29
N GLY A 84 -0.56 12.06 -4.07
CA GLY A 84 -1.29 10.98 -3.42
C GLY A 84 -1.77 11.33 -2.01
N LEU A 85 -0.92 11.98 -1.20
CA LEU A 85 -1.33 12.47 0.12
C LEU A 85 -2.48 13.47 0.04
N ARG A 86 -2.42 14.43 -0.89
CA ARG A 86 -3.49 15.42 -1.10
C ARG A 86 -4.78 14.77 -1.59
N GLU A 87 -4.68 13.78 -2.48
CA GLU A 87 -5.83 13.01 -2.96
C GLU A 87 -6.49 12.25 -1.81
N VAL A 88 -5.72 11.50 -1.02
CA VAL A 88 -6.22 10.74 0.13
C VAL A 88 -6.82 11.66 1.20
N ALA A 89 -6.25 12.85 1.40
CA ALA A 89 -6.80 13.85 2.31
C ALA A 89 -8.22 14.28 1.89
N GLN A 90 -8.49 14.41 0.59
CA GLN A 90 -9.77 14.82 0.03
C GLN A 90 -10.84 13.73 0.01
N LEU A 91 -10.46 12.44 0.10
CA LEU A 91 -11.43 11.35 0.13
C LEU A 91 -12.43 11.53 1.29
N PRO A 92 -13.69 11.08 1.15
CA PRO A 92 -14.62 11.01 2.28
C PRO A 92 -14.03 10.19 3.43
N ASP A 93 -14.27 10.62 4.66
CA ASP A 93 -13.89 9.83 5.83
C ASP A 93 -14.87 8.65 5.98
N PRO A 94 -14.39 7.40 5.90
CA PRO A 94 -15.29 6.25 6.00
C PRO A 94 -15.72 6.00 7.46
N ILE A 95 -15.03 6.54 8.46
CA ILE A 95 -15.23 6.18 9.87
C ILE A 95 -16.42 6.91 10.48
N GLY A 96 -17.27 6.18 11.20
CA GLY A 96 -18.48 6.70 11.82
C GLY A 96 -19.72 6.68 10.91
N GLU A 97 -19.56 6.33 9.63
CA GLU A 97 -20.67 6.19 8.67
C GLU A 97 -21.68 5.12 9.15
N ILE A 98 -22.97 5.51 9.25
CA ILE A 98 -24.06 4.59 9.56
C ILE A 98 -24.73 4.15 8.26
N THR A 99 -24.52 2.88 7.89
CA THR A 99 -25.00 2.34 6.60
C THR A 99 -26.44 1.82 6.67
N ARG A 100 -26.93 1.48 7.86
CA ARG A 100 -28.31 1.01 8.11
C ARG A 100 -28.75 1.40 9.52
N MET A 101 -30.01 1.76 9.69
CA MET A 101 -30.65 2.03 10.99
C MET A 101 -32.12 1.60 10.92
N TRP A 102 -32.62 0.87 11.92
CA TRP A 102 -34.03 0.49 12.02
C TRP A 102 -34.48 0.35 13.48
N VAL A 103 -35.80 0.41 13.69
CA VAL A 103 -36.42 0.21 15.00
C VAL A 103 -37.06 -1.17 15.03
N ARG A 104 -36.77 -1.96 16.07
CA ARG A 104 -37.37 -3.27 16.31
C ARG A 104 -38.78 -3.13 16.90
N PRO A 105 -39.65 -4.16 16.81
CA PRO A 105 -41.00 -4.13 17.39
C PRO A 105 -41.05 -3.83 18.90
N ASN A 106 -39.95 -4.10 19.61
CA ASN A 106 -39.80 -3.78 21.03
C ASN A 106 -39.22 -2.38 21.31
N GLY A 107 -39.09 -1.52 20.30
CA GLY A 107 -38.58 -0.15 20.43
C GLY A 107 -37.05 0.01 20.36
N LEU A 108 -36.26 -1.07 20.28
CA LEU A 108 -34.81 -0.98 20.17
C LEU A 108 -34.37 -0.40 18.82
N ARG A 109 -33.47 0.59 18.84
CA ARG A 109 -32.80 1.11 17.64
C ARG A 109 -31.55 0.27 17.37
N VAL A 110 -31.49 -0.31 16.17
CA VAL A 110 -30.34 -1.10 15.72
C VAL A 110 -29.74 -0.42 14.51
N GLY A 111 -28.42 -0.21 14.54
CA GLY A 111 -27.68 0.41 13.45
C GLY A 111 -26.39 -0.33 13.13
N ARG A 112 -25.88 -0.13 11.92
CA ARG A 112 -24.57 -0.61 11.48
C ARG A 112 -23.65 0.56 11.20
N MET A 113 -22.65 0.75 12.04
CA MET A 113 -21.63 1.78 11.92
C MET A 113 -20.32 1.20 11.39
N ARG A 114 -19.61 1.96 10.55
CA ARG A 114 -18.26 1.62 10.13
C ARG A 114 -17.23 2.10 11.15
N ILE A 115 -16.35 1.20 11.56
CA ILE A 115 -15.23 1.45 12.48
C ILE A 115 -13.91 1.08 11.79
N PRO A 116 -12.75 1.62 12.23
CA PRO A 116 -11.46 1.16 11.76
C PRO A 116 -11.25 -0.32 12.12
N LEU A 117 -10.34 -0.98 11.42
CA LEU A 117 -9.91 -2.34 11.75
C LEU A 117 -9.06 -2.34 13.04
N GLY A 118 -8.19 -1.33 13.19
CA GLY A 118 -7.28 -1.18 14.32
C GLY A 118 -5.85 -0.94 13.84
N VAL A 119 -5.03 -1.98 13.83
CA VAL A 119 -3.61 -1.95 13.46
C VAL A 119 -3.38 -2.78 12.21
N ILE A 120 -2.78 -2.17 11.19
CA ILE A 120 -2.45 -2.81 9.92
C ILE A 120 -0.93 -2.95 9.80
N GLY A 121 -0.44 -4.17 9.59
CA GLY A 121 0.95 -4.42 9.24
C GLY A 121 1.11 -4.50 7.71
N ILE A 122 2.08 -3.78 7.14
CA ILE A 122 2.30 -3.77 5.69
C ILE A 122 3.74 -4.14 5.42
N VAL A 123 3.92 -5.25 4.69
CA VAL A 123 5.23 -5.79 4.33
C VAL A 123 5.44 -5.57 2.84
N TYR A 124 6.46 -4.82 2.46
CA TYR A 124 6.67 -4.43 1.06
C TYR A 124 8.13 -4.51 0.64
N GLU A 125 8.36 -4.51 -0.67
CA GLU A 125 9.70 -4.59 -1.27
C GLU A 125 10.47 -3.26 -1.22
N SER A 126 11.55 -3.15 -1.99
CA SER A 126 12.45 -2.00 -2.10
C SER A 126 11.80 -0.82 -2.85
N ARG A 127 10.65 -0.34 -2.36
CA ARG A 127 9.88 0.78 -2.92
C ARG A 127 9.56 1.78 -1.82
N PRO A 128 10.42 2.78 -1.58
CA PRO A 128 10.25 3.67 -0.44
C PRO A 128 8.95 4.48 -0.48
N ASN A 129 8.42 4.76 -1.67
CA ASN A 129 7.15 5.49 -1.82
C ASN A 129 5.95 4.77 -1.17
N VAL A 130 5.98 3.44 -1.14
CA VAL A 130 4.92 2.63 -0.51
C VAL A 130 4.80 2.95 0.98
N THR A 131 5.87 3.41 1.63
CA THR A 131 5.86 3.87 3.03
C THR A 131 4.81 4.96 3.25
N VAL A 132 4.79 5.96 2.38
CA VAL A 132 3.89 7.12 2.48
C VAL A 132 2.50 6.76 1.98
N ASP A 133 2.41 6.11 0.81
CA ASP A 133 1.13 5.74 0.20
C ASP A 133 0.31 4.86 1.16
N ALA A 134 0.95 3.85 1.75
CA ALA A 134 0.27 2.90 2.62
C ALA A 134 -0.08 3.52 3.97
N ALA A 135 0.79 4.37 4.54
CA ALA A 135 0.48 5.08 5.77
C ALA A 135 -0.68 6.05 5.60
N SER A 136 -0.73 6.79 4.48
CA SER A 136 -1.77 7.79 4.22
C SER A 136 -3.17 7.18 4.26
N LEU A 137 -3.37 6.03 3.60
CA LEU A 137 -4.64 5.31 3.56
C LEU A 137 -5.01 4.75 4.93
N CYS A 138 -4.04 4.21 5.67
CA CYS A 138 -4.27 3.70 7.03
C CYS A 138 -4.73 4.83 7.96
N LEU A 139 -4.01 5.96 7.97
CA LEU A 139 -4.33 7.11 8.80
C LEU A 139 -5.70 7.70 8.44
N LYS A 140 -6.00 7.87 7.14
CA LYS A 140 -7.31 8.36 6.68
C LYS A 140 -8.46 7.48 7.17
N SER A 141 -8.28 6.17 7.09
CA SER A 141 -9.24 5.17 7.55
C SER A 141 -9.20 4.90 9.05
N GLY A 142 -8.52 5.73 9.84
CA GLY A 142 -8.51 5.64 11.31
C GLY A 142 -7.72 4.45 11.88
N ASN A 143 -6.85 3.84 11.08
CA ASN A 143 -6.00 2.72 11.49
C ASN A 143 -4.60 3.21 11.84
N ALA A 144 -3.94 2.53 12.78
CA ALA A 144 -2.50 2.62 12.94
C ALA A 144 -1.79 1.67 11.97
N VAL A 145 -0.54 1.98 11.59
CA VAL A 145 0.23 1.18 10.64
C VAL A 145 1.62 0.82 11.17
N ILE A 146 2.02 -0.43 10.96
CA ILE A 146 3.41 -0.91 11.14
C ILE A 146 3.95 -1.34 9.77
N LEU A 147 4.97 -0.64 9.31
CA LEU A 147 5.55 -0.75 7.99
C LEU A 147 6.86 -1.55 8.05
N LYS A 148 6.98 -2.58 7.22
CA LYS A 148 8.21 -3.34 7.02
C LYS A 148 8.59 -3.33 5.54
N GLY A 149 9.48 -2.41 5.18
CA GLY A 149 10.02 -2.35 3.82
C GLY A 149 11.15 -3.34 3.56
N GLY A 150 11.56 -3.39 2.29
CA GLY A 150 12.70 -4.14 1.80
C GLY A 150 14.01 -3.67 2.43
N LYS A 151 14.99 -4.58 2.54
CA LYS A 151 16.28 -4.31 3.20
C LYS A 151 17.10 -3.23 2.48
N GLU A 152 16.86 -3.03 1.19
CA GLU A 152 17.56 -2.07 0.35
C GLU A 152 17.05 -0.63 0.48
N ALA A 153 15.89 -0.43 1.13
CA ALA A 153 15.22 0.87 1.27
C ALA A 153 15.23 1.40 2.72
N LEU A 154 16.05 0.83 3.60
CA LEU A 154 15.94 1.09 5.04
C LEU A 154 16.17 2.56 5.37
N HIS A 155 17.18 3.21 4.77
CA HIS A 155 17.49 4.60 5.10
C HIS A 155 16.37 5.55 4.65
N SER A 156 15.85 5.35 3.45
CA SER A 156 14.72 6.10 2.89
C SER A 156 13.46 5.90 3.74
N ASN A 157 13.13 4.66 4.09
CA ASN A 157 11.93 4.35 4.88
C ASN A 157 12.00 4.96 6.28
N LEU A 158 13.18 4.99 6.92
CA LEU A 158 13.35 5.61 8.23
C LEU A 158 13.26 7.14 8.16
N ALA A 159 13.81 7.76 7.11
CA ALA A 159 13.66 9.20 6.90
C ALA A 159 12.18 9.59 6.71
N LEU A 160 11.45 8.83 5.88
CA LEU A 160 10.01 9.03 5.67
C LEU A 160 9.21 8.76 6.94
N ALA A 161 9.57 7.73 7.73
CA ALA A 161 8.92 7.45 9.01
C ALA A 161 9.08 8.60 10.00
N LYS A 162 10.30 9.15 10.10
CA LYS A 162 10.58 10.29 10.98
C LYS A 162 9.73 11.50 10.58
N LEU A 163 9.69 11.82 9.29
CA LEU A 163 8.85 12.89 8.76
C LEU A 163 7.37 12.69 9.10
N MET A 164 6.84 11.48 8.89
CA MET A 164 5.44 11.18 9.23
C MET A 164 5.18 11.33 10.74
N GLN A 165 6.11 10.89 11.59
CA GLN A 165 5.99 11.03 13.05
C GLN A 165 6.03 12.48 13.50
N ASP A 166 6.85 13.31 12.86
CA ASP A 166 6.91 14.74 13.15
C ASP A 166 5.60 15.43 12.74
N ALA A 167 5.04 15.09 11.57
CA ALA A 167 3.72 15.58 11.15
C ALA A 167 2.60 15.15 12.12
N LEU A 168 2.60 13.89 12.56
CA LEU A 168 1.61 13.38 13.53
C LEU A 168 1.67 14.14 14.85
N ALA A 169 2.88 14.50 15.30
CA ALA A 169 3.08 15.22 16.56
C ALA A 169 2.47 16.64 16.53
N GLU A 170 2.53 17.34 15.39
CA GLU A 170 1.91 18.67 15.23
C GLU A 170 0.39 18.64 15.48
N PHE A 171 -0.26 17.49 15.28
CA PHE A 171 -1.70 17.29 15.48
C PHE A 171 -2.03 16.44 16.72
N ASN A 172 -1.08 16.27 17.65
CA ASN A 172 -1.22 15.47 18.88
C ASN A 172 -1.61 14.00 18.62
N ILE A 173 -1.26 13.46 17.44
CA ILE A 173 -1.43 12.05 17.14
C ILE A 173 -0.18 11.30 17.62
N PRO A 174 -0.32 10.19 18.38
CA PRO A 174 0.83 9.45 18.86
C PRO A 174 1.68 8.91 17.70
N ALA A 175 3.00 8.95 17.86
CA ALA A 175 3.96 8.38 16.90
C ALA A 175 3.73 6.89 16.60
N GLY A 176 3.01 6.18 17.49
CA GLY A 176 2.58 4.80 17.27
C GLY A 176 1.63 4.61 16.09
N ALA A 177 0.98 5.69 15.61
CA ALA A 177 0.01 5.64 14.50
C ALA A 177 0.67 5.29 13.16
N ALA A 178 1.94 5.66 12.95
CA ALA A 178 2.71 5.24 11.79
C ALA A 178 4.15 4.92 12.19
N GLN A 179 4.54 3.65 12.08
CA GLN A 179 5.84 3.16 12.50
C GLN A 179 6.51 2.37 11.37
N VAL A 180 7.83 2.49 11.22
CA VAL A 180 8.65 1.61 10.37
C VAL A 180 9.52 0.74 11.26
N ILE A 181 9.58 -0.57 10.98
CA ILE A 181 10.48 -1.49 11.69
C ILE A 181 11.94 -1.15 11.31
N PRO A 182 12.79 -0.72 12.26
CA PRO A 182 14.16 -0.27 11.98
C PRO A 182 15.13 -1.45 11.87
N SER A 183 14.78 -2.48 11.09
CA SER A 183 15.59 -3.69 10.93
C SER A 183 15.47 -4.27 9.52
N VAL A 184 16.60 -4.77 9.02
CA VAL A 184 16.69 -5.56 7.78
C VAL A 184 16.45 -7.05 8.01
N ALA A 185 16.44 -7.50 9.26
CA ALA A 185 16.36 -8.91 9.65
C ALA A 185 15.02 -9.54 9.25
N ARG A 186 15.06 -10.78 8.76
CA ARG A 186 13.86 -11.53 8.37
C ARG A 186 13.04 -11.94 9.58
N GLU A 187 13.72 -12.13 10.71
CA GLU A 187 13.19 -12.44 12.03
C GLU A 187 12.20 -11.37 12.48
N ALA A 188 12.49 -10.09 12.22
CA ALA A 188 11.57 -9.00 12.55
C ALA A 188 10.26 -9.08 11.75
N THR A 189 10.32 -9.50 10.48
CA THR A 189 9.12 -9.77 9.68
C THR A 189 8.34 -10.96 10.26
N LEU A 190 9.03 -12.07 10.56
CA LEU A 190 8.39 -13.25 11.14
C LEU A 190 7.72 -12.96 12.48
N GLU A 191 8.31 -12.10 13.30
CA GLU A 191 7.69 -11.70 14.55
C GLU A 191 6.43 -10.86 14.32
N LEU A 192 6.47 -9.90 13.38
CA LEU A 192 5.32 -9.06 13.04
C LEU A 192 4.13 -9.93 12.62
N LEU A 193 4.38 -10.96 11.81
CA LEU A 193 3.39 -11.91 11.30
C LEU A 193 2.74 -12.78 12.40
N LYS A 194 3.30 -12.78 13.62
CA LYS A 194 2.81 -13.54 14.78
C LYS A 194 2.18 -12.65 15.85
N GLN A 195 2.04 -11.34 15.63
CA GLN A 195 1.42 -10.43 16.59
C GLN A 195 -0.12 -10.37 16.44
N ASP A 196 -0.80 -11.52 16.37
CA ASP A 196 -2.26 -11.59 16.16
C ASP A 196 -3.12 -10.97 17.28
N GLU A 197 -2.54 -10.75 18.46
CA GLU A 197 -3.18 -9.98 19.54
C GLU A 197 -3.09 -8.45 19.34
N LEU A 198 -2.12 -7.97 18.56
CA LEU A 198 -1.78 -6.54 18.44
C LEU A 198 -1.97 -5.98 17.03
N VAL A 199 -2.05 -6.83 16.01
CA VAL A 199 -2.17 -6.46 14.60
C VAL A 199 -3.36 -7.21 14.01
N ASP A 200 -4.28 -6.48 13.39
CA ASP A 200 -5.58 -7.01 12.94
C ASP A 200 -5.57 -7.43 11.47
N LEU A 201 -4.66 -6.89 10.66
CA LEU A 201 -4.54 -7.19 9.24
C LEU A 201 -3.09 -7.08 8.76
N ILE A 202 -2.67 -8.01 7.89
CA ILE A 202 -1.42 -7.93 7.15
C ILE A 202 -1.67 -7.71 5.66
N ILE A 203 -0.92 -6.79 5.05
CA ILE A 203 -0.95 -6.51 3.60
C ILE A 203 0.45 -6.67 3.01
N PRO A 204 0.75 -7.76 2.28
CA PRO A 204 1.99 -7.86 1.51
C PRO A 204 1.88 -7.10 0.19
N ARG A 205 2.90 -6.30 -0.14
CA ARG A 205 3.01 -5.57 -1.41
C ARG A 205 4.37 -5.84 -2.07
N GLY A 206 4.39 -6.77 -3.01
CA GLY A 206 5.60 -7.19 -3.69
C GLY A 206 5.35 -8.28 -4.71
N GLY A 207 6.41 -8.99 -5.09
CA GLY A 207 6.32 -10.17 -5.93
C GLY A 207 5.64 -11.35 -5.24
N GLU A 208 5.31 -12.35 -6.04
CA GLU A 208 4.62 -13.57 -5.60
C GLU A 208 5.32 -14.26 -4.42
N GLY A 209 6.66 -14.31 -4.44
CA GLY A 209 7.46 -14.92 -3.37
C GLY A 209 7.25 -14.26 -2.00
N LEU A 210 7.17 -12.92 -1.96
CA LEU A 210 6.89 -12.20 -0.71
C LEU A 210 5.47 -12.49 -0.22
N ILE A 211 4.49 -12.47 -1.14
CA ILE A 211 3.08 -12.69 -0.83
C ILE A 211 2.87 -14.11 -0.27
N ARG A 212 3.49 -15.13 -0.90
CA ARG A 212 3.47 -16.51 -0.40
C ARG A 212 4.16 -16.65 0.95
N PHE A 213 5.33 -16.06 1.11
CA PHE A 213 6.03 -16.07 2.40
C PHE A 213 5.17 -15.49 3.53
N VAL A 214 4.57 -14.33 3.32
CA VAL A 214 3.67 -13.70 4.31
C VAL A 214 2.44 -14.57 4.56
N ALA A 215 1.82 -15.09 3.50
CA ALA A 215 0.66 -15.96 3.58
C ALA A 215 0.89 -17.22 4.41
N GLU A 216 2.05 -17.86 4.25
CA GLU A 216 2.39 -19.13 4.88
C GLU A 216 2.81 -18.97 6.35
N ASN A 217 3.27 -17.78 6.74
CA ASN A 217 3.84 -17.55 8.07
C ASN A 217 2.96 -16.67 8.98
N SER A 218 1.90 -16.04 8.45
CA SER A 218 1.03 -15.13 9.20
C SER A 218 -0.03 -15.87 10.01
N ARG A 219 -0.14 -15.51 11.29
CA ARG A 219 -1.31 -15.83 12.14
C ARG A 219 -2.44 -14.81 11.99
N ILE A 220 -2.10 -13.62 11.50
CA ILE A 220 -3.00 -12.50 11.27
C ILE A 220 -3.68 -12.66 9.90
N PRO A 221 -4.96 -12.28 9.73
CA PRO A 221 -5.61 -12.23 8.43
C PRO A 221 -4.77 -11.47 7.40
N VAL A 222 -4.70 -11.99 6.16
CA VAL A 222 -3.86 -11.43 5.10
C VAL A 222 -4.71 -10.96 3.93
N LEU A 223 -4.68 -9.66 3.61
CA LEU A 223 -5.26 -9.11 2.39
C LEU A 223 -4.21 -9.12 1.28
N LYS A 224 -4.41 -10.01 0.30
CA LYS A 224 -3.46 -10.28 -0.78
C LYS A 224 -4.18 -10.67 -2.07
N HIS A 225 -3.47 -10.50 -3.18
CA HIS A 225 -3.76 -11.18 -4.45
C HIS A 225 -2.51 -11.99 -4.82
N TYR A 226 -2.67 -13.16 -5.42
CA TYR A 226 -1.52 -13.92 -5.92
C TYR A 226 -1.18 -13.42 -7.34
N LYS A 227 -1.30 -14.31 -8.33
CA LYS A 227 -1.19 -13.94 -9.75
C LYS A 227 -2.48 -13.27 -10.21
N GLY A 228 -2.34 -12.24 -11.01
CA GLY A 228 -3.43 -11.80 -11.87
C GLY A 228 -3.25 -12.47 -13.23
N VAL A 229 -4.10 -13.45 -13.51
CA VAL A 229 -4.20 -14.08 -14.83
C VAL A 229 -5.50 -13.56 -15.43
N CYS A 230 -5.41 -12.39 -16.04
CA CYS A 230 -6.58 -11.70 -16.59
C CYS A 230 -6.89 -12.22 -17.99
N HIS A 231 -8.16 -12.53 -18.21
CA HIS A 231 -8.66 -13.02 -19.49
C HIS A 231 -9.57 -11.96 -20.11
N ILE A 232 -9.46 -11.78 -21.43
CA ILE A 232 -10.47 -11.08 -22.21
C ILE A 232 -11.06 -12.08 -23.20
N PHE A 233 -12.39 -12.14 -23.26
CA PHE A 233 -13.12 -12.95 -24.21
C PHE A 233 -13.83 -12.05 -25.22
N VAL A 234 -13.53 -12.23 -26.51
CA VAL A 234 -14.18 -11.56 -27.64
C VAL A 234 -15.26 -12.49 -28.18
N ASP A 235 -16.51 -12.15 -27.91
CA ASP A 235 -17.68 -12.97 -28.28
C ASP A 235 -18.13 -12.71 -29.74
N ASP A 236 -19.01 -13.57 -30.27
CA ASP A 236 -19.71 -13.22 -31.51
C ASP A 236 -20.63 -12.00 -31.28
N GLY A 237 -20.65 -11.09 -32.26
CA GLY A 237 -21.38 -9.82 -32.12
C GLY A 237 -20.67 -8.72 -31.32
N ALA A 238 -19.44 -8.94 -30.87
CA ALA A 238 -18.60 -7.87 -30.33
C ALA A 238 -18.27 -6.83 -31.41
N ASP A 239 -18.24 -5.55 -31.02
CA ASP A 239 -17.62 -4.51 -31.83
C ASP A 239 -16.11 -4.77 -31.90
N LEU A 240 -15.62 -5.16 -33.08
CA LEU A 240 -14.24 -5.59 -33.24
C LEU A 240 -13.24 -4.46 -33.07
N ASP A 241 -13.56 -3.24 -33.49
CA ASP A 241 -12.65 -2.11 -33.36
C ASP A 241 -12.45 -1.74 -31.88
N LEU A 242 -13.53 -1.79 -31.11
CA LEU A 242 -13.48 -1.62 -29.66
C LEU A 242 -12.74 -2.79 -28.99
N ALA A 243 -13.07 -4.02 -29.37
CA ALA A 243 -12.46 -5.23 -28.80
C ALA A 243 -10.94 -5.22 -28.99
N GLU A 244 -10.46 -4.92 -30.19
CA GLU A 244 -9.02 -4.81 -30.48
C GLU A 244 -8.36 -3.71 -29.65
N SER A 245 -9.00 -2.55 -29.53
CA SER A 245 -8.48 -1.42 -28.75
C SER A 245 -8.35 -1.75 -27.26
N VAL A 246 -9.39 -2.39 -26.70
CA VAL A 246 -9.40 -2.84 -25.30
C VAL A 246 -8.36 -3.92 -25.08
N CYS A 247 -8.30 -4.95 -25.92
CA CYS A 247 -7.34 -6.05 -25.79
C CYS A 247 -5.89 -5.55 -25.87
N PHE A 248 -5.61 -4.65 -26.83
CA PHE A 248 -4.29 -4.08 -26.99
C PHE A 248 -3.91 -3.24 -25.76
N ASN A 249 -4.75 -2.28 -25.37
CA ASN A 249 -4.51 -1.44 -24.20
C ASN A 249 -4.30 -2.28 -22.92
N ALA A 250 -5.16 -3.27 -22.70
CA ALA A 250 -5.11 -4.14 -21.53
C ALA A 250 -3.80 -4.94 -21.43
N LYS A 251 -3.09 -5.19 -22.53
CA LYS A 251 -1.75 -5.80 -22.47
C LYS A 251 -0.64 -4.76 -22.39
N VAL A 252 -0.63 -3.80 -23.31
CA VAL A 252 0.59 -3.00 -23.58
C VAL A 252 0.74 -1.77 -22.70
N GLN A 253 -0.35 -1.27 -22.08
CA GLN A 253 -0.27 -0.07 -21.25
C GLN A 253 0.78 -0.20 -20.14
N ARG A 254 0.83 -1.36 -19.49
CA ARG A 254 1.84 -1.68 -18.48
C ARG A 254 1.99 -3.19 -18.31
N LEU A 255 2.97 -3.78 -18.98
CA LEU A 255 3.20 -5.24 -18.97
C LEU A 255 3.50 -5.83 -17.57
N GLY A 256 4.02 -5.01 -16.65
CA GLY A 256 4.51 -5.47 -15.34
C GLY A 256 3.50 -5.43 -14.18
N VAL A 257 2.21 -5.19 -14.45
CA VAL A 257 1.15 -5.15 -13.41
C VAL A 257 0.24 -6.36 -13.48
N CYS A 258 -0.35 -6.72 -12.34
CA CYS A 258 -1.18 -7.92 -12.23
C CYS A 258 -2.53 -7.83 -12.96
N ASN A 259 -2.98 -6.64 -13.37
CA ASN A 259 -4.23 -6.47 -14.11
C ASN A 259 -4.03 -6.43 -15.63
N ALA A 260 -2.81 -6.65 -16.13
CA ALA A 260 -2.58 -6.78 -17.56
C ALA A 260 -3.23 -8.06 -18.11
N MET A 261 -3.78 -8.00 -19.33
CA MET A 261 -4.34 -9.19 -20.00
C MET A 261 -3.22 -10.25 -20.17
N GLU A 262 -3.47 -11.48 -19.78
CA GLU A 262 -2.56 -12.61 -20.00
C GLU A 262 -3.12 -13.62 -21.00
N THR A 263 -4.43 -13.61 -21.22
CA THR A 263 -5.08 -14.55 -22.12
C THR A 263 -6.17 -13.86 -22.92
N LEU A 264 -6.05 -13.93 -24.24
CA LEU A 264 -7.08 -13.54 -25.18
C LEU A 264 -7.83 -14.80 -25.64
N LEU A 265 -9.13 -14.84 -25.38
CA LEU A 265 -10.04 -15.86 -25.86
C LEU A 265 -10.90 -15.23 -26.96
N VAL A 266 -11.06 -15.90 -28.09
CA VAL A 266 -11.85 -15.39 -29.21
C VAL A 266 -12.86 -16.44 -29.62
N HIS A 267 -14.12 -16.03 -29.78
CA HIS A 267 -15.15 -16.88 -30.29
C HIS A 267 -14.79 -17.36 -31.70
N ARG A 268 -15.05 -18.65 -31.98
CA ARG A 268 -14.62 -19.30 -33.23
C ARG A 268 -15.06 -18.56 -34.50
N ALA A 269 -16.21 -17.86 -34.44
CA ALA A 269 -16.76 -17.13 -35.58
C ALA A 269 -15.97 -15.86 -35.93
N GLU A 270 -15.26 -15.26 -34.97
CA GLU A 270 -14.50 -14.02 -35.16
C GLU A 270 -12.98 -14.25 -35.19
N ALA A 271 -12.53 -15.49 -34.93
CA ALA A 271 -11.11 -15.84 -34.79
C ALA A 271 -10.27 -15.43 -36.01
N ASP A 272 -10.78 -15.69 -37.22
CA ASP A 272 -10.07 -15.39 -38.47
C ASP A 272 -9.91 -13.88 -38.74
N ARG A 273 -10.72 -13.05 -38.09
CA ARG A 273 -10.66 -11.58 -38.20
C ARG A 273 -9.78 -10.99 -37.10
N VAL A 274 -10.03 -11.39 -35.85
CA VAL A 274 -9.42 -10.78 -34.66
C VAL A 274 -7.97 -11.23 -34.46
N LEU A 275 -7.66 -12.52 -34.65
CA LEU A 275 -6.31 -13.04 -34.35
C LEU A 275 -5.23 -12.45 -35.26
N PRO A 276 -5.41 -12.38 -36.60
CA PRO A 276 -4.41 -11.76 -37.47
C PRO A 276 -4.24 -10.26 -37.18
N ALA A 277 -5.33 -9.53 -36.96
CA ALA A 277 -5.30 -8.10 -36.67
C ALA A 277 -4.54 -7.79 -35.37
N MET A 278 -4.79 -8.55 -34.31
CA MET A 278 -4.08 -8.43 -33.04
C MET A 278 -2.61 -8.82 -33.14
N GLY A 279 -2.29 -9.89 -33.88
CA GLY A 279 -0.91 -10.37 -34.06
C GLY A 279 -0.02 -9.44 -34.87
N ALA A 280 -0.60 -8.63 -35.75
CA ALA A 280 0.12 -7.66 -36.58
C ALA A 280 0.46 -6.34 -35.85
N ARG A 281 -0.14 -6.08 -34.67
CA ARG A 281 0.08 -4.84 -33.93
C ARG A 281 1.43 -4.86 -33.19
N PRO A 282 2.30 -3.84 -33.39
CA PRO A 282 3.53 -3.72 -32.62
C PRO A 282 3.21 -3.39 -31.15
N PRO A 283 4.03 -3.86 -30.20
CA PRO A 283 3.87 -3.57 -28.77
C PRO A 283 4.12 -2.10 -28.42
#